data_AF-A0A679FND7-F1
#
_entry.id   AF-A0A679FND7-F1
#
_cell.length_a   1.000
_cell.length_b   1.000
_cell.length_c   1.000
_cell.angle_alpha   90.00
_cell.angle_beta   90.00
_cell.angle_gamma   90.00
#
_symmetry.space_group_name_H-M   'P 1'
#
loop_
_entity.id
_entity.type
_entity.pdbx_description
1 polymer ?
#
loop_
_entity_poly.entity_id
_entity_poly.type
_entity_poly.pdbx_seq_one_letter_code
_entity_poly.pdbx_strand_id
1 'polypeptide(L)'
;MATIQFEIKKRIATLSSSPKGWNKELNLVSWNGYPPKYDIRDWDSSYTKMGRGVTLSEGEARNLYYALKRLFEKDPPENEDWREHINRWMENYPLFIQQIKNILVFMNEKEHPVEKQRELLAGIHLVSSEEALQYELEYMKNVYPSLYDEWVNLVRKLTVEDLERMLLYVRHC
;
A
#
# COMPACT_ATOMS: atom_id res chain seq x y z
N MET A 1 38.30 -8.33 17.10
CA MET A 1 37.03 -7.82 16.55
C MET A 1 37.11 -7.94 15.03
N ALA A 2 36.13 -8.57 14.39
CA ALA A 2 36.11 -8.65 12.93
C ALA A 2 35.80 -7.26 12.36
N THR A 3 36.59 -6.80 11.40
CA THR A 3 36.31 -5.57 10.67
C THR A 3 35.04 -5.76 9.85
N ILE A 4 34.01 -4.95 10.12
CA ILE A 4 32.79 -4.95 9.31
C ILE A 4 33.14 -4.36 7.94
N GLN A 5 32.96 -5.16 6.89
CA GLN A 5 33.06 -4.70 5.51
C GLN A 5 31.67 -4.30 5.02
N PHE A 6 31.59 -3.25 4.19
CA PHE A 6 30.34 -2.84 3.58
C PHE A 6 30.58 -2.29 2.18
N GLU A 7 29.55 -2.39 1.35
CA GLU A 7 29.52 -1.81 0.01
C GLU A 7 28.16 -1.16 -0.22
N ILE A 8 28.16 0.15 -0.51
CA ILE A 8 26.95 0.89 -0.85
C ILE A 8 26.63 0.62 -2.31
N LYS A 9 25.63 -0.23 -2.56
CA LYS A 9 25.19 -0.60 -3.91
C LYS A 9 24.36 0.49 -4.58
N LYS A 10 23.59 1.25 -3.80
CA LYS A 10 22.77 2.37 -4.30
C LYS A 10 22.56 3.41 -3.21
N ARG A 11 22.66 4.69 -3.57
CA ARG A 11 22.22 5.80 -2.72
C ARG A 11 20.80 6.19 -3.08
N ILE A 12 19.91 6.24 -2.09
CA ILE A 12 18.47 6.42 -2.35
C ILE A 12 18.04 7.82 -1.95
N ALA A 13 18.29 8.23 -0.71
CA ALA A 13 17.91 9.55 -0.22
C ALA A 13 18.75 10.01 0.96
N THR A 14 19.02 11.31 1.05
CA THR A 14 19.51 11.95 2.27
C THR A 14 18.32 12.44 3.07
N LEU A 15 18.18 11.94 4.30
CA LEU A 15 17.07 12.27 5.21
C LEU A 15 17.35 13.55 6.01
N SER A 16 18.61 13.77 6.39
CA SER A 16 19.03 14.99 7.09
C SER A 16 20.55 15.15 7.02
N SER A 17 21.02 16.40 7.06
CA SER A 17 22.45 16.73 7.14
C SER A 17 22.76 17.43 8.46
N SER A 18 23.89 17.06 9.06
CA SER A 18 24.43 17.68 10.26
C SER A 18 25.45 18.76 9.90
N PRO A 19 25.53 19.88 10.66
CA PRO A 19 26.57 20.89 10.49
C PRO A 19 28.01 20.33 10.59
N LYS A 20 28.17 19.15 11.20
CA LYS A 20 29.47 18.46 11.33
C LYS A 20 29.83 17.59 10.11
N GLY A 21 29.09 17.71 9.00
CA GLY A 21 29.35 16.99 7.75
C GLY A 21 28.89 15.52 7.75
N TRP A 22 28.02 15.15 8.68
CA TRP A 22 27.40 13.82 8.70
C TRP A 22 26.03 13.86 8.05
N ASN A 23 25.72 12.86 7.23
CA ASN A 23 24.43 12.73 6.56
C ASN A 23 23.72 11.47 7.02
N LYS A 24 22.48 11.62 7.46
CA LYS A 24 21.58 10.49 7.64
C LYS A 24 21.00 10.13 6.29
N GLU A 25 21.19 8.89 5.85
CA GLU A 25 20.83 8.46 4.51
C GLU A 25 20.09 7.13 4.53
N LEU A 26 19.18 6.97 3.57
CA LEU A 26 18.65 5.69 3.14
C LEU A 26 19.46 5.21 1.94
N ASN A 27 20.09 4.06 2.08
CA ASN A 27 20.95 3.44 1.07
C ASN A 27 20.60 1.95 0.91
N LEU A 28 21.02 1.36 -0.20
CA LEU A 28 21.05 -0.08 -0.39
C LEU A 28 22.50 -0.55 -0.13
N VAL A 29 22.71 -1.36 0.91
CA VAL A 29 24.05 -1.71 1.41
C VAL A 29 24.20 -3.23 1.51
N SER A 30 25.32 -3.74 0.98
CA SER A 30 25.80 -5.11 1.18
C SER A 30 26.77 -5.13 2.35
N TRP A 31 26.45 -5.90 3.39
CA TRP A 31 27.29 -6.04 4.58
C TRP A 31 28.07 -7.35 4.50
N ASN A 32 29.39 -7.32 4.68
CA ASN A 32 30.27 -8.50 4.68
C ASN A 32 30.05 -9.44 3.47
N GLY A 33 29.69 -8.87 2.31
CA GLY A 33 29.41 -9.63 1.08
C GLY A 33 28.05 -10.32 1.03
N TYR A 34 27.18 -10.14 2.04
CA TYR A 34 25.81 -10.65 2.01
C TYR A 34 24.92 -9.88 1.04
N PRO A 35 23.79 -10.47 0.60
CA PRO A 35 22.83 -9.80 -0.26
C PRO A 35 22.45 -8.40 0.26
N PRO A 36 22.40 -7.39 -0.62
CA PRO A 36 22.19 -6.02 -0.21
C PRO A 36 20.79 -5.81 0.37
N LYS A 37 20.72 -5.00 1.42
CA LYS A 37 19.49 -4.64 2.14
C LYS A 37 19.33 -3.13 2.24
N TYR A 38 18.13 -2.67 2.53
CA TYR A 38 17.89 -1.26 2.80
C TYR A 38 18.49 -0.91 4.15
N ASP A 39 19.11 0.26 4.25
CA ASP A 39 19.79 0.66 5.47
C ASP A 39 19.64 2.17 5.67
N ILE A 40 19.24 2.55 6.89
CA ILE A 40 19.12 3.95 7.31
C ILE A 40 20.16 4.20 8.39
N ARG A 41 21.17 5.01 8.09
CA ARG A 41 22.21 5.37 9.06
C ARG A 41 22.89 6.70 8.77
N ASP A 42 23.62 7.19 9.76
CA ASP A 42 24.51 8.33 9.58
C ASP A 42 25.83 7.91 8.91
N TRP A 43 26.26 8.66 7.90
CA TRP A 43 27.52 8.53 7.19
C TRP A 43 28.32 9.81 7.32
N ASP A 44 29.64 9.69 7.44
CA ASP A 44 30.52 10.85 7.30
C ASP A 44 30.64 11.24 5.80
N SER A 45 31.16 12.44 5.52
CA SER A 45 31.31 12.94 4.15
C SER A 45 32.17 12.04 3.25
N SER A 46 33.07 11.24 3.82
CA SER A 46 33.94 10.32 3.07
C SER A 46 33.43 8.89 2.98
N TYR A 47 32.30 8.55 3.63
CA TYR A 47 31.76 7.18 3.74
C TYR A 47 32.77 6.17 4.28
N THR A 48 33.68 6.61 5.14
CA THR A 48 34.66 5.74 5.82
C THR A 48 34.20 5.39 7.22
N LYS A 49 33.38 6.25 7.83
CA LYS A 49 32.80 6.05 9.15
C LYS A 49 31.28 6.04 9.03
N MET A 50 30.69 5.20 9.86
CA MET A 50 29.25 5.03 9.95
C MET A 50 28.82 5.17 11.40
N GLY A 51 27.70 5.86 11.59
CA GLY A 51 27.04 6.03 12.88
C GLY A 51 26.10 4.87 13.20
N ARG A 52 25.23 5.11 14.19
CA ARG A 52 24.15 4.18 14.51
C ARG A 52 23.10 4.21 13.40
N GLY A 53 22.45 3.08 13.16
CA GLY A 53 21.44 2.94 12.14
C GLY A 53 20.71 1.62 12.24
N VAL A 54 19.87 1.34 11.24
CA VAL A 54 19.07 0.12 11.14
C VAL A 54 19.14 -0.41 9.72
N THR A 55 19.30 -1.73 9.61
CA THR A 55 19.18 -2.46 8.34
C THR A 55 17.80 -3.09 8.27
N LEU A 56 17.12 -2.93 7.14
CA LEU A 56 15.77 -3.40 6.87
C LEU A 56 15.82 -4.39 5.69
N SER A 57 15.17 -5.53 5.84
CA SER A 57 14.78 -6.37 4.72
C SER A 57 13.82 -5.62 3.78
N GLU A 58 13.61 -6.15 2.58
CA GLU A 58 12.63 -5.57 1.65
C GLU A 58 11.22 -5.53 2.25
N GLY A 59 10.80 -6.59 2.95
CA GLY A 59 9.49 -6.64 3.60
C GLY A 59 9.34 -5.57 4.71
N GLU A 60 10.36 -5.40 5.56
CA GLU A 60 10.37 -4.36 6.59
C GLU A 60 10.36 -2.96 5.99
N ALA A 61 11.13 -2.72 4.92
CA ALA A 61 11.15 -1.44 4.21
C ALA A 61 9.79 -1.12 3.57
N ARG A 62 9.11 -2.11 2.99
CA ARG A 62 7.73 -1.96 2.46
C ARG A 62 6.74 -1.64 3.56
N ASN A 63 6.81 -2.33 4.70
CA ASN A 63 5.93 -2.06 5.84
C ASN A 63 6.15 -0.65 6.41
N LEU A 64 7.41 -0.22 6.53
CA LEU A 64 7.75 1.15 6.93
C LEU A 64 7.19 2.16 5.94
N TYR A 65 7.34 1.94 4.63
CA TYR A 65 6.77 2.80 3.60
C TYR A 65 5.26 2.96 3.78
N TYR A 66 4.50 1.86 3.92
CA TYR A 66 3.05 1.94 4.10
C TYR A 66 2.63 2.64 5.39
N ALA A 67 3.36 2.42 6.49
CA ALA A 67 3.10 3.11 7.75
C ALA A 67 3.34 4.63 7.64
N LEU A 68 4.45 5.04 7.00
CA LEU A 68 4.75 6.45 6.78
C LEU A 68 3.77 7.08 5.77
N LYS A 69 3.38 6.33 4.73
CA LYS A 69 2.37 6.76 3.76
C LYS A 69 1.08 7.11 4.49
N ARG A 70 0.53 6.21 5.29
CA ARG A 70 -0.67 6.45 6.13
C ARG A 70 -0.53 7.63 7.09
N LEU A 71 0.69 7.90 7.57
CA LEU A 71 0.94 9.00 8.52
C LEU A 71 0.99 10.38 7.84
N PHE A 72 1.66 10.46 6.68
CA PHE A 72 1.92 11.73 5.99
C PHE A 72 0.91 12.05 4.92
N GLU A 73 0.47 11.04 4.19
CA GLU A 73 -0.73 11.09 3.37
C GLU A 73 -1.86 10.84 4.36
N LYS A 74 -2.43 11.94 4.90
CA LYS A 74 -3.63 11.87 5.73
C LYS A 74 -4.59 10.89 5.08
N ASP A 75 -5.30 10.11 5.90
CA ASP A 75 -6.54 9.52 5.45
C ASP A 75 -7.25 10.55 4.58
N PRO A 76 -7.74 10.14 3.41
CA PRO A 76 -8.58 10.96 2.58
C PRO A 76 -9.38 11.97 3.36
N PRO A 77 -9.39 13.28 3.01
CA PRO A 77 -10.26 14.24 3.66
C PRO A 77 -11.62 13.60 3.91
N GLU A 78 -12.23 13.90 5.05
CA GLU A 78 -13.53 13.33 5.44
C GLU A 78 -14.64 13.59 4.39
N ASN A 79 -14.35 14.51 3.44
CA ASN A 79 -15.12 14.86 2.26
C ASN A 79 -14.36 14.65 0.93
N GLU A 80 -13.33 13.80 0.86
CA GLU A 80 -12.66 13.46 -0.40
C GLU A 80 -13.66 12.73 -1.28
N ASP A 81 -13.90 13.27 -2.47
CA ASP A 81 -14.79 12.65 -3.45
C ASP A 81 -14.23 11.26 -3.75
N TRP A 82 -15.03 10.22 -3.54
CA TRP A 82 -14.66 8.84 -3.83
C TRP A 82 -14.12 8.70 -5.25
N ARG A 83 -14.52 9.59 -6.18
CA ARG A 83 -13.99 9.64 -7.56
C ARG A 83 -12.48 9.86 -7.59
N GLU A 84 -11.96 10.76 -6.77
CA GLU A 84 -10.53 11.05 -6.71
C GLU A 84 -9.75 9.82 -6.20
N HIS A 85 -10.32 9.04 -5.27
CA HIS A 85 -9.72 7.78 -4.84
C HIS A 85 -9.68 6.75 -5.94
N ILE A 86 -10.82 6.54 -6.59
CA ILE A 86 -10.90 5.56 -7.68
C ILE A 86 -9.92 5.95 -8.79
N ASN A 87 -9.83 7.23 -9.16
CA ASN A 87 -8.88 7.72 -10.17
C ASN A 87 -7.43 7.49 -9.73
N ARG A 88 -7.09 7.79 -8.48
CA ARG A 88 -5.75 7.52 -7.93
C ARG A 88 -5.40 6.04 -7.98
N TRP A 89 -6.34 5.16 -7.65
CA TRP A 89 -6.12 3.71 -7.76
C TRP A 89 -6.06 3.23 -9.21
N MET A 90 -6.82 3.83 -10.14
CA MET A 90 -6.71 3.52 -11.56
C MET A 90 -5.32 3.82 -12.11
N GLU A 91 -4.75 4.96 -11.73
CA GLU A 91 -3.42 5.38 -12.19
C GLU A 91 -2.30 4.53 -11.59
N ASN A 92 -2.37 4.26 -10.28
CA ASN A 92 -1.26 3.65 -9.55
C ASN A 92 -1.39 2.13 -9.37
N TYR A 93 -2.61 1.60 -9.41
CA TYR A 93 -2.95 0.21 -9.10
C TYR A 93 -4.02 -0.35 -10.09
N PRO A 94 -3.79 -0.30 -11.41
CA PRO A 94 -4.80 -0.66 -12.41
C PRO A 94 -5.32 -2.09 -12.27
N LEU A 95 -4.47 -3.04 -11.84
CA LEU A 95 -4.88 -4.44 -11.61
C LEU A 95 -5.84 -4.58 -10.42
N PHE A 96 -5.68 -3.76 -9.38
CA PHE A 96 -6.60 -3.75 -8.24
C PHE A 96 -7.99 -3.27 -8.66
N ILE A 97 -8.05 -2.19 -9.45
CA ILE A 97 -9.32 -1.69 -10.02
C ILE A 97 -9.93 -2.71 -10.98
N GLN A 98 -9.13 -3.38 -11.82
CA GLN A 98 -9.64 -4.41 -12.71
C GLN A 98 -10.27 -5.56 -11.93
N GLN A 99 -9.67 -5.97 -10.81
CA GLN A 99 -10.22 -7.00 -9.94
C GLN A 99 -11.55 -6.58 -9.32
N ILE A 100 -11.65 -5.33 -8.85
CA ILE A 100 -12.92 -4.77 -8.37
C ILE A 100 -13.97 -4.80 -9.49
N LYS A 101 -13.63 -4.32 -10.69
CA LYS A 101 -14.56 -4.34 -11.84
C LYS A 101 -15.13 -5.73 -12.11
N ASN A 102 -14.30 -6.76 -12.12
CA ASN A 102 -14.73 -8.14 -12.34
C ASN A 102 -15.77 -8.57 -11.30
N ILE A 103 -15.52 -8.24 -10.03
CA ILE A 103 -16.46 -8.49 -8.92
C ILE A 103 -17.77 -7.72 -9.10
N LEU A 104 -17.71 -6.45 -9.49
CA LEU A 104 -18.91 -5.62 -9.70
C LEU A 104 -19.76 -6.10 -10.88
N VAL A 105 -19.15 -6.62 -11.95
CA VAL A 105 -19.87 -7.24 -13.07
C VAL A 105 -20.64 -8.46 -12.58
N PHE A 106 -19.99 -9.36 -11.84
CA PHE A 106 -20.64 -10.54 -11.26
C PHE A 106 -21.84 -10.17 -10.37
N MET A 107 -21.68 -9.23 -9.43
CA MET A 107 -22.79 -8.83 -8.54
C MET A 107 -23.95 -8.19 -9.29
N ASN A 108 -23.67 -7.48 -10.39
CA ASN A 108 -24.70 -6.87 -11.23
C ASN A 108 -25.48 -7.91 -12.04
N GLU A 109 -24.82 -8.94 -12.57
CA GLU A 109 -25.48 -10.08 -13.24
C GLU A 109 -26.42 -10.84 -12.29
N LYS A 110 -26.14 -10.80 -10.99
CA LYS A 110 -26.98 -11.39 -9.95
C LYS A 110 -28.05 -10.43 -9.39
N GLU A 111 -28.17 -9.23 -9.98
CA GLU A 111 -29.13 -8.19 -9.61
C GLU A 111 -29.16 -7.89 -8.11
N HIS A 112 -28.00 -7.92 -7.46
CA HIS A 112 -27.92 -7.67 -6.01
C HIS A 112 -28.24 -6.21 -5.67
N PRO A 113 -29.08 -5.94 -4.66
CA PRO A 113 -29.30 -4.58 -4.17
C PRO A 113 -28.00 -4.02 -3.58
N VAL A 114 -27.86 -2.69 -3.57
CA VAL A 114 -26.60 -2.01 -3.22
C VAL A 114 -26.17 -2.30 -1.79
N GLU A 115 -27.12 -2.48 -0.88
CA GLU A 115 -26.87 -2.87 0.50
C GLU A 115 -26.25 -4.27 0.58
N LYS A 116 -26.74 -5.21 -0.24
CA LYS A 116 -26.13 -6.54 -0.34
C LYS A 116 -24.74 -6.46 -0.98
N GLN A 117 -24.57 -5.63 -2.01
CA GLN A 117 -23.25 -5.38 -2.61
C GLN A 117 -22.27 -4.80 -1.57
N ARG A 118 -22.72 -3.87 -0.72
CA ARG A 118 -21.93 -3.31 0.38
C ARG A 118 -21.48 -4.40 1.35
N GLU A 119 -22.37 -5.27 1.79
CA GLU A 119 -22.05 -6.35 2.72
C GLU A 119 -20.97 -7.28 2.14
N LEU A 120 -21.16 -7.71 0.89
CA LEU A 120 -20.21 -8.58 0.17
C LEU A 120 -18.84 -7.90 0.02
N LEU A 121 -18.82 -6.66 -0.47
CA LEU A 121 -17.59 -5.89 -0.69
C LEU A 121 -16.88 -5.52 0.62
N ALA A 122 -17.61 -5.35 1.72
CA ALA A 122 -17.07 -5.07 3.04
C ALA A 122 -16.56 -6.33 3.77
N GLY A 123 -16.71 -7.51 3.16
CA GLY A 123 -16.35 -8.79 3.75
C GLY A 123 -17.22 -9.18 4.95
N ILE A 124 -18.46 -8.68 5.01
CA ILE A 124 -19.44 -9.00 6.07
C ILE A 124 -20.34 -10.11 5.53
N HIS A 125 -20.30 -11.29 6.16
CA HIS A 125 -21.17 -12.44 5.88
C HIS A 125 -21.26 -12.87 4.40
N LEU A 126 -20.30 -13.68 3.94
CA LEU A 126 -20.48 -14.48 2.73
C LEU A 126 -21.24 -15.76 3.11
N VAL A 127 -22.52 -15.82 2.77
CA VAL A 127 -23.30 -17.06 2.79
C VAL A 127 -22.72 -18.00 1.74
N SER A 128 -22.78 -19.31 2.00
CA SER A 128 -22.26 -20.42 1.18
C SER A 128 -22.74 -20.49 -0.29
N SER A 129 -23.52 -19.51 -0.76
CA SER A 129 -24.03 -19.45 -2.14
C SER A 129 -23.12 -18.73 -3.13
N GLU A 130 -22.06 -18.07 -2.67
CA GLU A 130 -21.21 -17.18 -3.51
C GLU A 130 -19.70 -17.45 -3.33
N GLU A 131 -19.31 -18.74 -3.30
CA GLU A 131 -17.91 -19.18 -3.08
C GLU A 131 -16.90 -18.55 -4.07
N ALA A 132 -17.29 -18.37 -5.33
CA ALA A 132 -16.42 -17.75 -6.34
C ALA A 132 -16.11 -16.28 -6.00
N LEU A 133 -17.11 -15.53 -5.54
CA LEU A 133 -16.93 -14.14 -5.12
C LEU A 133 -16.07 -14.06 -3.86
N GLN A 134 -16.27 -14.98 -2.92
CA GLN A 134 -15.44 -15.08 -1.73
C GLN A 134 -13.97 -15.29 -2.07
N TYR A 135 -13.66 -16.20 -3.01
CA TYR A 135 -12.29 -16.45 -3.44
C TYR A 135 -11.62 -15.20 -4.01
N GLU A 136 -12.33 -14.44 -4.85
CA GLU A 136 -11.79 -13.20 -5.44
C GLU A 136 -11.53 -12.12 -4.38
N LEU A 137 -12.42 -11.98 -3.40
CA LEU A 137 -12.24 -11.04 -2.29
C LEU A 137 -11.07 -11.46 -1.38
N GLU A 138 -10.96 -12.75 -1.07
CA GLU A 138 -9.82 -13.29 -0.31
C GLU A 138 -8.50 -13.12 -1.07
N TYR A 139 -8.50 -13.35 -2.38
CA TYR A 139 -7.36 -13.09 -3.24
C TYR A 139 -6.95 -11.62 -3.17
N MET A 140 -7.89 -10.68 -3.34
CA MET A 140 -7.61 -9.24 -3.22
C MET A 140 -7.02 -8.88 -1.86
N LYS A 141 -7.59 -9.42 -0.78
CA LYS A 141 -7.11 -9.19 0.59
C LYS A 141 -5.67 -9.67 0.79
N ASN A 142 -5.31 -10.80 0.19
CA ASN A 142 -3.98 -11.38 0.31
C ASN A 142 -2.94 -10.67 -0.58
N VAL A 143 -3.33 -10.28 -1.79
CA VAL A 143 -2.41 -9.66 -2.77
C VAL A 143 -2.25 -8.16 -2.53
N TYR A 144 -3.32 -7.49 -2.10
CA TYR A 144 -3.38 -6.04 -1.91
C TYR A 144 -3.91 -5.65 -0.52
N PRO A 145 -3.31 -6.11 0.60
CA PRO A 145 -3.89 -5.94 1.93
C PRO A 145 -4.18 -4.48 2.28
N SER A 146 -3.24 -3.56 1.99
CA SER A 146 -3.43 -2.13 2.27
C SER A 146 -4.55 -1.51 1.43
N LEU A 147 -4.62 -1.82 0.12
CA LEU A 147 -5.66 -1.27 -0.76
C LEU A 147 -7.02 -1.88 -0.46
N TYR A 148 -7.05 -3.16 -0.09
CA TYR A 148 -8.27 -3.84 0.34
C TYR A 148 -8.83 -3.20 1.62
N ASP A 149 -7.98 -2.88 2.60
CA ASP A 149 -8.40 -2.14 3.80
C ASP A 149 -8.97 -0.75 3.44
N GLU A 150 -8.30 -0.01 2.56
CA GLU A 150 -8.78 1.31 2.09
C GLU A 150 -10.13 1.18 1.36
N TRP A 151 -10.28 0.20 0.48
CA TRP A 151 -11.53 -0.12 -0.22
C TRP A 151 -12.68 -0.44 0.73
N VAL A 152 -12.46 -1.35 1.67
CA VAL A 152 -13.47 -1.73 2.66
C VAL A 152 -13.88 -0.52 3.49
N ASN A 153 -12.93 0.33 3.90
CA ASN A 153 -13.23 1.55 4.63
C ASN A 153 -14.06 2.54 3.80
N LEU A 154 -13.74 2.71 2.51
CA LEU A 154 -14.49 3.57 1.60
C LEU A 154 -15.93 3.07 1.44
N VAL A 155 -16.11 1.80 1.08
CA VAL A 155 -17.43 1.17 0.88
C VAL A 155 -18.32 1.27 2.12
N ARG A 156 -17.74 1.14 3.33
CA ARG A 156 -18.48 1.23 4.59
C ARG A 156 -18.92 2.65 4.95
N LYS A 157 -18.14 3.67 4.56
CA LYS A 157 -18.37 5.07 4.94
C LYS A 157 -19.35 5.79 4.02
N LEU A 158 -19.46 5.38 2.76
CA LEU A 158 -20.32 6.05 1.78
C LEU A 158 -21.81 5.95 2.14
N THR A 159 -22.57 6.98 1.77
CA THR A 159 -24.04 6.91 1.68
C THR A 159 -24.46 5.83 0.66
N VAL A 160 -25.72 5.41 0.67
CA VAL A 160 -26.18 4.41 -0.32
C VAL A 160 -26.12 5.03 -1.73
N GLU A 161 -26.51 6.29 -1.85
CA GLU A 161 -26.50 7.05 -3.11
C GLU A 161 -25.08 7.24 -3.67
N ASP A 162 -24.11 7.57 -2.82
CA ASP A 162 -22.73 7.73 -3.28
C ASP A 162 -22.04 6.40 -3.54
N LEU A 163 -22.40 5.36 -2.78
CA LEU A 163 -21.96 4.00 -3.09
C LEU A 163 -22.48 3.56 -4.47
N GLU A 164 -23.77 3.76 -4.77
CA GLU A 164 -24.33 3.48 -6.10
C GLU A 164 -23.57 4.18 -7.21
N ARG A 165 -23.33 5.47 -7.06
CA ARG A 165 -22.59 6.27 -8.03
C ARG A 165 -21.15 5.79 -8.18
N MET A 166 -20.49 5.42 -7.08
CA MET A 166 -19.13 4.87 -7.09
C MET A 166 -19.06 3.54 -7.82
N LEU A 167 -19.93 2.59 -7.48
CA LEU A 167 -19.95 1.27 -8.12
C LEU A 167 -20.27 1.40 -9.61
N LEU A 168 -21.18 2.30 -9.99
CA LEU A 168 -21.44 2.62 -11.39
C LEU A 168 -20.19 3.18 -12.08
N TYR A 169 -19.53 4.15 -11.47
CA TYR A 169 -18.31 4.74 -12.02
C TYR A 169 -17.24 3.68 -12.24
N VAL A 170 -16.86 2.93 -11.20
CA VAL A 170 -15.81 1.89 -11.28
C VAL A 170 -16.06 0.89 -12.41
N ARG A 171 -17.32 0.51 -12.65
CA ARG A 171 -17.68 -0.40 -13.77
C ARG A 171 -17.41 0.18 -15.16
N HIS A 172 -17.45 1.50 -15.30
CA HIS A 172 -17.32 2.20 -16.58
C HIS A 172 -15.94 2.83 -16.82
N CYS A 173 -15.06 2.85 -15.82
CA CYS A 173 -13.68 3.30 -16.03
C CYS A 173 -12.81 2.24 -16.72
#